data_AF-A0A7Y3HLM7-F1
#
_entry.id   AF-A0A7Y3HLM7-F1
#
_cell.length_a   1.000
_cell.length_b   1.000
_cell.length_c   1.000
_cell.angle_alpha   90.00
_cell.angle_beta   90.00
_cell.angle_gamma   90.00
#
_symmetry.space_group_name_H-M   'P 1'
#
loop_
_entity.id
_entity.type
_entity.pdbx_description
1 polymer ?
#
loop_
_entity_poly.entity_id
_entity_poly.type
_entity_poly.pdbx_seq_one_letter_code
_entity_poly.pdbx_strand_id
1 'polypeptide(L)'
;DRLGWVGPNKKYSLSALDLFGKEVRTDLDGNNVEHEGIYVLRDFVSTGDALRVKLPGIRDNEYPQWIWIENHQTKAFNGSEFDTFQFAEAKCVDDPVPGIYAYMQVDKDIKEGSKLYSGYGDYIRPIPATGMYDFVFSEEKIPNRCINSKPMQSFARVPSLQNALTGNHMLEFPVGDLNGNGSISSKEGRIMAIEKIGKDEYVYRLPYLGHSDMAFTMDGNNEIGIGTNPSANNMYTLVSAEPGTRGGVLGKDGFGKPNNRIIFLNGVSIKILENLSGGKIKVEVKFNQTEISRNTRWCADSIVLPNIANAEYDLQIKNKSVLTLDQGLTATRIINPVEFDKEKIFASPTQLFAQQNTKILINEKSKVQVINGSKLAMLDNSVLVLDEESKLEIDKTSFLVLSNQSKIIVKGKSELIIRNKTLFELLKELNVVEVESGKFRYCR
;
A
#
# COMPACT_ATOMS: atom_id res chain seq x y z
N ASP A 1 6.64 1.40 20.50
CA ASP A 1 7.93 0.74 20.21
C ASP A 1 7.72 -0.75 20.37
N ARG A 2 8.53 -1.54 19.68
CA ARG A 2 8.44 -2.99 19.65
C ARG A 2 8.61 -3.54 21.08
N LEU A 3 7.49 -3.81 21.74
CA LEU A 3 7.42 -4.38 23.09
C LEU A 3 8.27 -3.66 24.16
N GLY A 4 8.50 -2.34 24.03
CA GLY A 4 9.28 -1.58 25.01
C GLY A 4 10.80 -1.83 24.97
N TRP A 5 11.35 -2.47 23.94
CA TRP A 5 12.79 -2.69 23.83
C TRP A 5 13.54 -1.36 23.61
N VAL A 6 14.65 -1.18 24.33
CA VAL A 6 15.54 -0.02 24.22
C VAL A 6 16.98 -0.53 24.15
N GLY A 7 17.75 -0.07 23.16
CA GLY A 7 19.16 -0.41 23.06
C GLY A 7 19.93 0.04 24.31
N PRO A 8 20.91 -0.73 24.83
CA PRO A 8 21.56 -0.45 26.12
C PRO A 8 22.17 0.96 26.26
N ASN A 9 22.58 1.56 25.14
CA ASN A 9 23.23 2.87 25.09
C ASN A 9 22.33 3.98 24.55
N LYS A 10 21.01 3.75 24.48
CA LYS A 10 20.06 4.71 23.92
C LYS A 10 19.34 5.50 24.99
N LYS A 11 19.18 6.80 24.74
CA LYS A 11 18.37 7.67 25.57
C LYS A 11 16.88 7.50 25.32
N TYR A 12 16.49 7.23 24.07
CA TYR A 12 15.09 7.08 23.68
C TYR A 12 14.81 5.64 23.22
N SER A 13 13.59 5.18 23.44
CA SER A 13 13.17 3.84 22.98
C SER A 13 13.03 3.75 21.46
N LEU A 14 12.74 4.88 20.83
CA LEU A 14 12.75 5.07 19.39
C LEU A 14 13.68 6.23 19.08
N SER A 15 14.84 5.92 18.52
CA SER A 15 15.81 6.92 18.08
C SER A 15 16.61 6.49 16.87
N ALA A 16 17.21 7.48 16.22
CA ALA A 16 18.28 7.36 15.24
C ALA A 16 19.25 8.53 15.44
N LEU A 17 20.26 8.64 14.58
CA LEU A 17 21.12 9.82 14.55
C LEU A 17 20.57 10.87 13.59
N ASP A 18 20.73 12.15 13.91
CA ASP A 18 20.59 13.23 12.94
C ASP A 18 21.84 13.36 12.04
N LEU A 19 21.84 14.34 11.14
CA LEU A 19 22.97 14.64 10.24
C LEU A 19 24.26 15.03 10.97
N PHE A 20 24.17 15.44 12.24
CA PHE A 20 25.32 15.82 13.07
C PHE A 20 25.80 14.68 13.98
N GLY A 21 25.20 13.49 13.86
CA GLY A 21 25.53 12.32 14.65
C GLY A 21 24.95 12.34 16.07
N LYS A 22 23.98 13.21 16.35
CA LYS A 22 23.32 13.28 17.65
C LYS A 22 22.09 12.36 17.67
N GLU A 23 21.91 11.64 18.76
CA GLU A 23 20.70 10.83 18.97
C GLU A 23 19.45 11.73 19.10
N VAL A 24 18.45 11.46 18.27
CA VAL A 24 17.15 12.16 18.24
C VAL A 24 16.00 11.17 18.35
N ARG A 25 14.85 11.61 18.89
CA ARG A 25 13.64 10.78 18.96
C ARG A 25 13.06 10.60 17.56
N THR A 26 12.69 9.37 17.23
CA THR A 26 12.20 8.98 15.89
C THR A 26 10.82 8.34 15.93
N ASP A 27 10.05 8.68 16.95
CA ASP A 27 8.61 8.41 17.05
C ASP A 27 7.86 9.59 16.43
N LEU A 28 7.85 9.60 15.09
CA LEU A 28 7.39 10.70 14.25
C LEU A 28 5.87 10.66 14.08
N ASP A 29 5.30 11.81 13.76
CA ASP A 29 3.86 11.99 13.52
C ASP A 29 3.72 12.65 12.16
N GLY A 30 3.07 11.95 11.21
CA GLY A 30 2.88 12.46 9.85
C GLY A 30 2.00 13.71 9.74
N ASN A 31 1.36 14.14 10.84
CA ASN A 31 0.67 15.44 10.91
C ASN A 31 1.58 16.59 11.41
N ASN A 32 2.80 16.28 11.88
CA ASN A 32 3.71 17.28 12.43
C ASN A 32 4.89 17.52 11.48
N VAL A 33 4.85 18.61 10.71
CA VAL A 33 5.91 18.98 9.75
C VAL A 33 7.29 19.17 10.38
N GLU A 34 7.36 19.49 11.68
CA GLU A 34 8.63 19.59 12.41
C GLU A 34 9.33 18.23 12.61
N HIS A 35 8.63 17.12 12.33
CA HIS A 35 9.19 15.77 12.34
C HIS A 35 9.78 15.36 10.98
N GLU A 36 9.65 16.18 9.94
CA GLU A 36 10.39 15.98 8.69
C GLU A 36 11.90 16.10 8.93
N GLY A 37 12.69 15.38 8.14
CA GLY A 37 14.14 15.51 8.23
C GLY A 37 14.90 14.36 7.63
N ILE A 38 16.22 14.44 7.81
CA ILE A 38 17.16 13.40 7.41
C ILE A 38 17.70 12.71 8.66
N TYR A 39 17.61 11.39 8.66
CA TYR A 39 18.00 10.51 9.75
C TYR A 39 19.04 9.51 9.26
N VAL A 40 19.96 9.13 10.14
CA VAL A 40 20.97 8.10 9.88
C VAL A 40 20.67 6.90 10.75
N LEU A 41 20.30 5.80 10.11
CA LEU A 41 20.05 4.50 10.73
C LEU A 41 21.32 3.65 10.69
N ARG A 42 21.87 3.32 11.86
CA ARG A 42 22.83 2.22 12.00
C ARG A 42 22.07 0.88 12.07
N ASP A 43 22.82 -0.23 12.16
CA ASP A 43 22.23 -1.57 12.29
C ASP A 43 21.31 -1.66 13.52
N PHE A 44 20.05 -2.04 13.30
CA PHE A 44 19.03 -2.14 14.33
C PHE A 44 19.42 -3.18 15.39
N VAL A 45 19.99 -4.31 14.98
CA VAL A 45 20.33 -5.41 15.90
C VAL A 45 21.41 -4.98 16.90
N SER A 46 22.48 -4.33 16.42
CA SER A 46 23.60 -3.93 17.28
C SER A 46 23.41 -2.58 17.97
N THR A 47 22.62 -1.66 17.40
CA THR A 47 22.49 -0.29 17.93
C THR A 47 21.08 0.08 18.38
N GLY A 48 20.05 -0.58 17.85
CA GLY A 48 18.65 -0.27 18.11
C GLY A 48 18.11 0.93 17.36
N ASP A 49 18.76 1.39 16.29
CA ASP A 49 18.28 2.49 15.45
C ASP A 49 17.04 2.08 14.64
N ALA A 50 15.96 2.83 14.81
CA ALA A 50 14.69 2.63 14.09
C ALA A 50 13.96 3.96 13.91
N LEU A 51 13.08 4.06 12.91
CA LEU A 51 12.11 5.14 12.77
C LEU A 51 10.69 4.56 12.79
N ARG A 52 9.77 5.25 13.45
CA ARG A 52 8.34 4.96 13.44
C ARG A 52 7.59 6.22 13.04
N VAL A 53 6.77 6.17 11.98
CA VAL A 53 5.99 7.31 11.48
C VAL A 53 4.51 7.02 11.64
N LYS A 54 3.79 7.78 12.47
CA LYS A 54 2.32 7.68 12.58
C LYS A 54 1.67 8.15 11.29
N LEU A 55 0.79 7.33 10.73
CA LEU A 55 0.07 7.69 9.51
C LEU A 55 -1.07 8.67 9.80
N PRO A 56 -1.20 9.76 9.03
CA PRO A 56 -2.23 10.76 9.22
C PRO A 56 -3.58 10.29 8.63
N GLY A 57 -4.66 11.00 8.98
CA GLY A 57 -6.00 10.82 8.39
C GLY A 57 -6.84 9.66 8.92
N ILE A 58 -6.24 8.70 9.62
CA ILE A 58 -6.99 7.61 10.29
C ILE A 58 -7.88 8.20 11.38
N ARG A 59 -9.14 7.74 11.44
CA ARG A 59 -10.14 8.23 12.40
C ARG A 59 -9.81 7.75 13.82
N ASP A 60 -10.13 8.57 14.83
CA ASP A 60 -9.85 8.28 16.25
C ASP A 60 -10.52 7.01 16.80
N ASN A 61 -11.54 6.49 16.12
CA ASN A 61 -12.25 5.28 16.50
C ASN A 61 -11.93 4.06 15.62
N GLU A 62 -10.90 4.18 14.79
CA GLU A 62 -10.27 3.11 14.03
C GLU A 62 -8.87 2.87 14.60
N TYR A 63 -8.26 1.72 14.33
CA TYR A 63 -6.92 1.44 14.82
C TYR A 63 -5.89 2.39 14.20
N PRO A 64 -5.11 3.12 15.00
CA PRO A 64 -4.00 3.90 14.47
C PRO A 64 -2.96 2.98 13.84
N GLN A 65 -2.21 3.51 12.88
CA GLN A 65 -1.19 2.76 12.15
C GLN A 65 0.10 3.55 12.00
N TRP A 66 1.22 2.84 11.92
CA TRP A 66 2.54 3.42 11.76
C TRP A 66 3.37 2.65 10.75
N ILE A 67 4.18 3.36 9.96
CA ILE A 67 5.29 2.72 9.25
C ILE A 67 6.49 2.67 10.18
N TRP A 68 7.04 1.47 10.36
CA TRP A 68 8.25 1.21 11.09
C TRP A 68 9.36 0.82 10.12
N ILE A 69 10.55 1.38 10.26
CA ILE A 69 11.71 1.02 9.45
C ILE A 69 12.95 0.75 10.31
N GLU A 70 13.66 -0.32 9.95
CA GLU A 70 14.87 -0.81 10.60
C GLU A 70 15.95 -0.99 9.53
N ASN A 71 17.19 -0.57 9.80
CA ASN A 71 18.33 -0.96 8.96
C ASN A 71 18.88 -2.28 9.51
N HIS A 72 18.91 -3.34 8.70
CA HIS A 72 19.51 -4.61 9.07
C HIS A 72 20.79 -4.82 8.30
N GLN A 73 21.86 -5.18 9.00
CA GLN A 73 23.12 -5.61 8.40
C GLN A 73 23.23 -7.12 8.28
N THR A 74 22.25 -7.89 8.77
CA THR A 74 22.18 -9.36 8.69
C THR A 74 23.28 -10.08 9.46
N LYS A 75 23.07 -11.38 9.70
CA LYS A 75 24.04 -12.25 10.38
C LYS A 75 25.46 -12.12 9.80
N ALA A 76 25.58 -11.89 8.50
CA ALA A 76 26.88 -11.79 7.82
C ALA A 76 27.75 -10.64 8.36
N PHE A 77 27.15 -9.56 8.86
CA PHE A 77 27.88 -8.38 9.33
C PHE A 77 27.69 -8.08 10.82
N ASN A 78 26.54 -8.43 11.40
CA ASN A 78 26.29 -8.23 12.84
C ASN A 78 26.48 -9.50 13.70
N GLY A 79 26.65 -10.67 13.08
CA GLY A 79 26.88 -11.94 13.76
C GLY A 79 25.66 -12.52 14.50
N SER A 80 24.49 -11.88 14.44
CA SER A 80 23.29 -12.34 15.13
C SER A 80 22.67 -13.55 14.44
N GLU A 81 22.46 -14.63 15.18
CA GLU A 81 21.82 -15.85 14.65
C GLU A 81 20.34 -15.67 14.31
N PHE A 82 19.72 -14.59 14.80
CA PHE A 82 18.31 -14.29 14.58
C PHE A 82 18.07 -13.27 13.46
N ASP A 83 19.14 -12.65 12.93
CA ASP A 83 19.04 -11.71 11.81
C ASP A 83 19.29 -12.42 10.48
N THR A 84 18.45 -13.42 10.22
CA THR A 84 18.54 -14.32 9.06
C THR A 84 17.16 -14.78 8.62
N PHE A 85 17.04 -15.24 7.38
CA PHE A 85 15.84 -15.93 6.91
C PHE A 85 15.77 -17.36 7.43
N GLN A 86 14.54 -17.90 7.48
CA GLN A 86 14.34 -19.30 7.84
C GLN A 86 14.91 -20.21 6.73
N PHE A 87 15.71 -21.20 7.11
CA PHE A 87 16.43 -22.09 6.19
C PHE A 87 17.45 -21.41 5.28
N ALA A 88 18.05 -20.28 5.69
CA ALA A 88 19.10 -19.60 4.92
C ALA A 88 20.31 -20.51 4.59
N GLU A 89 20.55 -21.57 5.37
CA GLU A 89 21.57 -22.58 5.08
C GLU A 89 21.26 -23.48 3.88
N ALA A 90 20.01 -23.49 3.40
CA ALA A 90 19.60 -24.30 2.27
C ALA A 90 19.95 -23.62 0.95
N LYS A 91 20.64 -24.33 0.04
CA LYS A 91 21.10 -23.80 -1.27
C LYS A 91 20.00 -23.19 -2.16
N CYS A 92 18.74 -23.51 -1.91
CA CYS A 92 17.61 -23.02 -2.69
C CYS A 92 16.95 -21.78 -2.08
N VAL A 93 17.29 -21.38 -0.86
CA VAL A 93 16.80 -20.18 -0.19
C VAL A 93 17.84 -19.06 -0.38
N ASP A 94 17.38 -17.84 -0.56
CA ASP A 94 18.25 -16.68 -0.69
C ASP A 94 18.85 -16.28 0.66
N ASP A 95 20.05 -15.70 0.63
CA ASP A 95 20.63 -15.05 1.80
C ASP A 95 19.90 -13.71 2.09
N PRO A 96 19.78 -13.33 3.37
CA PRO A 96 19.33 -11.99 3.75
C PRO A 96 20.32 -10.92 3.26
N VAL A 97 19.79 -9.80 2.77
CA VAL A 97 20.59 -8.71 2.19
C VAL A 97 20.54 -7.48 3.11
N PRO A 98 21.69 -6.83 3.39
CA PRO A 98 21.70 -5.58 4.15
C PRO A 98 20.84 -4.50 3.51
N GLY A 99 20.05 -3.79 4.30
CA GLY A 99 19.15 -2.75 3.80
C GLY A 99 18.09 -2.33 4.80
N ILE A 100 17.13 -1.54 4.32
CA ILE A 100 15.97 -1.15 5.13
C ILE A 100 14.90 -2.23 5.04
N TYR A 101 14.42 -2.67 6.20
CA TYR A 101 13.25 -3.55 6.36
C TYR A 101 12.12 -2.73 6.99
N ALA A 102 10.94 -2.78 6.36
CA ALA A 102 9.81 -1.94 6.74
C ALA A 102 8.61 -2.79 7.17
N TYR A 103 7.79 -2.21 8.04
CA TYR A 103 6.61 -2.86 8.59
C TYR A 103 5.49 -1.84 8.82
N MET A 104 4.24 -2.28 8.68
CA MET A 104 3.09 -1.56 9.20
C MET A 104 2.80 -2.06 10.61
N GLN A 105 2.85 -1.18 11.60
CA GLN A 105 2.31 -1.45 12.93
C GLN A 105 0.85 -1.04 12.97
N VAL A 106 -0.03 -1.87 13.53
CA VAL A 106 -1.46 -1.57 13.77
C VAL A 106 -1.73 -1.63 15.27
N ASP A 107 -2.30 -0.55 15.83
CA ASP A 107 -2.59 -0.40 17.26
C ASP A 107 -1.35 -0.68 18.16
N LYS A 108 -1.59 -1.13 19.40
CA LYS A 108 -0.60 -1.61 20.39
C LYS A 108 0.35 -0.54 20.92
N ASP A 109 -0.17 0.68 21.09
CA ASP A 109 0.54 1.73 21.83
C ASP A 109 0.46 1.58 23.36
N ILE A 110 -0.45 0.74 23.88
CA ILE A 110 -0.51 0.41 25.31
C ILE A 110 0.65 -0.54 25.65
N LYS A 111 1.61 -0.03 26.44
CA LYS A 111 2.86 -0.74 26.79
C LYS A 111 2.91 -1.26 28.23
N GLU A 112 1.84 -1.08 28.98
CA GLU A 112 1.80 -1.42 30.40
C GLU A 112 0.48 -2.05 30.82
N GLY A 113 0.48 -2.69 32.00
CA GLY A 113 -0.69 -3.30 32.60
C GLY A 113 -1.08 -4.65 31.99
N SER A 114 -2.17 -5.23 32.51
CA SER A 114 -2.64 -6.58 32.16
C SER A 114 -3.09 -6.75 30.71
N LYS A 115 -3.28 -5.64 29.98
CA LYS A 115 -3.75 -5.67 28.59
C LYS A 115 -2.64 -5.80 27.55
N LEU A 116 -1.37 -5.64 27.95
CA LEU A 116 -0.20 -5.66 27.06
C LEU A 116 -0.19 -6.88 26.12
N TYR A 117 -0.36 -8.08 26.68
CA TYR A 117 -0.34 -9.35 25.94
C TYR A 117 -1.73 -9.91 25.60
N SER A 118 -2.78 -9.11 25.78
CA SER A 118 -4.17 -9.51 25.50
C SER A 118 -4.66 -8.96 24.15
N GLY A 119 -5.76 -9.47 23.62
CA GLY A 119 -6.40 -8.96 22.40
C GLY A 119 -6.03 -9.75 21.13
N TYR A 120 -6.21 -9.11 19.98
CA TYR A 120 -6.11 -9.74 18.66
C TYR A 120 -4.66 -9.74 18.10
N GLY A 121 -4.42 -10.59 17.10
CA GLY A 121 -3.09 -11.02 16.67
C GLY A 121 -2.36 -10.19 15.62
N ASP A 122 -2.95 -9.15 15.03
CA ASP A 122 -2.29 -8.37 13.96
C ASP A 122 -1.75 -7.05 14.51
N TYR A 123 -0.49 -7.04 14.96
CA TYR A 123 0.20 -5.83 15.42
C TYR A 123 1.25 -5.33 14.43
N ILE A 124 1.81 -6.22 13.59
CA ILE A 124 2.86 -5.92 12.61
C ILE A 124 2.62 -6.72 11.33
N ARG A 125 2.60 -6.03 10.18
CA ARG A 125 2.62 -6.62 8.83
C ARG A 125 3.86 -6.15 8.09
N PRO A 126 4.68 -7.05 7.50
CA PRO A 126 5.82 -6.62 6.68
C PRO A 126 5.41 -5.74 5.49
N ILE A 127 6.30 -4.81 5.12
CA ILE A 127 6.21 -3.99 3.92
C ILE A 127 7.46 -4.32 3.10
N PRO A 128 7.47 -5.36 2.26
CA PRO A 128 8.66 -5.73 1.52
C PRO A 128 8.89 -4.82 0.31
N ALA A 129 10.16 -4.59 -0.03
CA ALA A 129 10.58 -3.79 -1.18
C ALA A 129 10.04 -4.30 -2.53
N THR A 130 9.67 -5.58 -2.61
CA THR A 130 9.01 -6.18 -3.77
C THR A 130 7.63 -5.63 -4.06
N GLY A 131 6.98 -4.98 -3.10
CA GLY A 131 5.64 -4.45 -3.24
C GLY A 131 4.54 -5.50 -3.11
N MET A 132 3.33 -5.07 -3.45
CA MET A 132 2.09 -5.79 -3.27
C MET A 132 1.40 -6.04 -4.61
N TYR A 133 0.75 -7.19 -4.75
CA TYR A 133 0.16 -7.67 -5.99
C TYR A 133 -1.19 -8.34 -5.76
N ASP A 134 -2.03 -8.26 -6.78
CA ASP A 134 -3.09 -9.22 -7.02
C ASP A 134 -2.45 -10.46 -7.69
N PHE A 135 -2.04 -11.45 -6.89
CA PHE A 135 -1.32 -12.62 -7.40
C PHE A 135 -2.17 -13.50 -8.31
N VAL A 136 -1.56 -13.96 -9.40
CA VAL A 136 -2.14 -15.00 -10.28
C VAL A 136 -1.59 -16.35 -9.86
N PHE A 137 -2.46 -17.34 -9.68
CA PHE A 137 -2.07 -18.69 -9.29
C PHE A 137 -2.34 -19.70 -10.41
N SER A 138 -1.45 -20.69 -10.55
CA SER A 138 -1.67 -21.79 -11.49
C SER A 138 -2.75 -22.75 -10.98
N GLU A 139 -3.57 -23.25 -11.90
CA GLU A 139 -4.49 -24.36 -11.60
C GLU A 139 -3.73 -25.65 -11.29
N GLU A 140 -2.69 -25.93 -12.08
CA GLU A 140 -1.82 -27.09 -11.89
C GLU A 140 -0.91 -26.90 -10.67
N LYS A 141 -0.72 -27.99 -9.91
CA LYS A 141 0.29 -28.08 -8.85
C LYS A 141 1.55 -28.71 -9.40
N ILE A 142 2.70 -28.10 -9.10
CA ILE A 142 4.01 -28.61 -9.47
C ILE A 142 4.84 -28.97 -8.23
N PRO A 143 5.72 -29.98 -8.29
CA PRO A 143 6.56 -30.34 -7.16
C PRO A 143 7.50 -29.20 -6.79
N ASN A 144 7.51 -28.80 -5.52
CA ASN A 144 8.52 -27.89 -5.00
C ASN A 144 9.90 -28.58 -5.04
N ARG A 145 10.92 -27.87 -5.56
CA ARG A 145 12.30 -28.37 -5.66
C ARG A 145 13.23 -27.82 -4.57
N CYS A 146 12.70 -27.02 -3.65
CA CYS A 146 13.41 -26.54 -2.48
C CYS A 146 13.12 -27.42 -1.25
N ILE A 147 12.86 -26.83 -0.08
CA ILE A 147 12.52 -27.58 1.14
C ILE A 147 11.15 -28.23 1.01
N ASN A 148 11.09 -29.56 1.18
CA ASN A 148 9.89 -30.39 1.10
C ASN A 148 9.25 -30.42 -0.30
N SER A 149 9.28 -31.59 -0.95
CA SER A 149 8.84 -31.77 -2.35
C SER A 149 7.33 -31.90 -2.56
N LYS A 150 6.52 -31.35 -1.66
CA LYS A 150 5.06 -31.34 -1.81
C LYS A 150 4.65 -30.55 -3.06
N PRO A 151 3.70 -31.06 -3.87
CA PRO A 151 3.14 -30.30 -4.97
C PRO A 151 2.38 -29.06 -4.49
N MET A 152 2.66 -27.90 -5.09
CA MET A 152 2.09 -26.61 -4.74
C MET A 152 1.65 -25.85 -6.00
N GLN A 153 0.64 -24.99 -5.87
CA GLN A 153 0.32 -24.04 -6.94
C GLN A 153 1.45 -23.02 -7.02
N SER A 154 1.87 -22.69 -8.23
CA SER A 154 2.79 -21.58 -8.44
C SER A 154 2.03 -20.26 -8.48
N PHE A 155 2.69 -19.17 -8.10
CA PHE A 155 2.15 -17.82 -8.19
C PHE A 155 2.95 -17.00 -9.20
N ALA A 156 2.39 -15.90 -9.71
CA ALA A 156 3.09 -14.95 -10.58
C ALA A 156 2.87 -13.51 -10.11
N ARG A 157 3.96 -12.72 -10.08
CA ARG A 157 3.92 -11.26 -9.97
C ARG A 157 3.77 -10.64 -11.35
N VAL A 158 2.54 -10.34 -11.76
CA VAL A 158 2.27 -9.67 -13.03
C VAL A 158 2.38 -8.15 -12.83
N PRO A 159 3.25 -7.42 -13.55
CA PRO A 159 3.43 -5.98 -13.33
C PRO A 159 2.14 -5.15 -13.47
N SER A 160 1.24 -5.51 -14.37
CA SER A 160 -0.06 -4.83 -14.53
C SER A 160 -1.04 -5.10 -13.38
N LEU A 161 -0.75 -6.06 -12.52
CA LEU A 161 -1.55 -6.45 -11.34
C LEU A 161 -0.89 -6.02 -10.03
N GLN A 162 0.04 -5.07 -10.08
CA GLN A 162 0.46 -4.36 -8.87
C GLN A 162 -0.77 -3.76 -8.17
N ASN A 163 -0.81 -3.89 -6.85
CA ASN A 163 -1.88 -3.39 -6.02
C ASN A 163 -1.28 -2.89 -4.70
N ALA A 164 -0.78 -1.66 -4.72
CA ALA A 164 0.00 -1.10 -3.61
C ALA A 164 -0.82 -0.79 -2.34
N LEU A 165 -2.16 -0.82 -2.42
CA LEU A 165 -3.05 -0.43 -1.32
C LEU A 165 -3.63 -1.64 -0.57
N THR A 166 -4.16 -2.62 -1.31
CA THR A 166 -4.80 -3.80 -0.69
C THR A 166 -4.21 -5.12 -1.16
N GLY A 167 -3.17 -5.11 -1.99
CA GLY A 167 -2.56 -6.32 -2.51
C GLY A 167 -1.88 -7.15 -1.43
N ASN A 168 -1.59 -8.41 -1.76
CA ASN A 168 -0.77 -9.27 -0.93
C ASN A 168 0.71 -9.16 -1.28
N HIS A 169 1.58 -9.49 -0.34
CA HIS A 169 3.01 -9.70 -0.59
C HIS A 169 3.42 -11.15 -0.36
N MET A 170 4.61 -11.53 -0.83
CA MET A 170 5.05 -12.93 -0.87
C MET A 170 5.28 -13.57 0.51
N LEU A 171 5.35 -12.79 1.59
CA LEU A 171 5.46 -13.30 2.97
C LEU A 171 4.10 -13.71 3.57
N GLU A 172 3.01 -13.52 2.83
CA GLU A 172 1.66 -13.84 3.29
C GLU A 172 1.16 -15.14 2.66
N PHE A 173 0.02 -15.62 3.17
CA PHE A 173 -0.74 -16.71 2.55
C PHE A 173 -2.07 -16.18 2.02
N PRO A 174 -2.12 -15.69 0.77
CA PRO A 174 -3.36 -15.22 0.15
C PRO A 174 -4.45 -16.29 0.21
N VAL A 175 -5.67 -15.89 0.57
CA VAL A 175 -6.82 -16.78 0.70
C VAL A 175 -7.77 -16.62 -0.50
N GLY A 176 -8.46 -17.69 -0.86
CA GLY A 176 -9.52 -17.69 -1.88
C GLY A 176 -10.62 -18.69 -1.53
N ASP A 177 -11.71 -18.72 -2.31
CA ASP A 177 -12.81 -19.68 -2.13
C ASP A 177 -12.51 -20.95 -2.92
N LEU A 178 -11.69 -21.82 -2.32
CA LEU A 178 -11.20 -23.03 -2.99
C LEU A 178 -12.24 -24.16 -3.00
N ASN A 179 -13.24 -24.09 -2.12
CA ASN A 179 -14.31 -25.07 -2.03
C ASN A 179 -15.64 -24.61 -2.68
N GLY A 180 -15.72 -23.36 -3.15
CA GLY A 180 -16.86 -22.80 -3.87
C GLY A 180 -18.08 -22.47 -3.00
N ASN A 181 -17.92 -22.34 -1.68
CA ASN A 181 -19.02 -22.13 -0.74
C ASN A 181 -19.46 -20.66 -0.60
N GLY A 182 -18.80 -19.72 -1.30
CA GLY A 182 -19.11 -18.29 -1.24
C GLY A 182 -18.52 -17.56 -0.03
N SER A 183 -17.55 -18.18 0.66
CA SER A 183 -16.79 -17.60 1.76
C SER A 183 -15.33 -18.05 1.71
N ILE A 184 -14.43 -17.24 2.25
CA ILE A 184 -12.99 -17.59 2.35
C ILE A 184 -12.59 -17.80 3.80
N SER A 185 -11.59 -18.63 4.03
CA SER A 185 -11.08 -18.90 5.38
C SER A 185 -9.57 -19.10 5.38
N SER A 186 -8.96 -19.06 6.57
CA SER A 186 -7.53 -19.34 6.75
C SER A 186 -7.13 -20.75 6.30
N LYS A 187 -8.08 -21.70 6.24
CA LYS A 187 -7.87 -23.07 5.74
C LYS A 187 -7.64 -23.14 4.23
N GLU A 188 -7.91 -22.05 3.52
CA GLU A 188 -7.82 -21.93 2.06
C GLU A 188 -6.66 -21.02 1.64
N GLY A 189 -5.72 -20.78 2.56
CA GLY A 189 -4.49 -20.04 2.29
C GLY A 189 -3.60 -20.75 1.26
N ARG A 190 -3.07 -19.97 0.32
CA ARG A 190 -2.11 -20.41 -0.70
C ARG A 190 -0.70 -20.06 -0.23
N ILE A 191 0.21 -21.03 -0.31
CA ILE A 191 1.59 -20.84 0.10
C ILE A 191 2.41 -20.27 -1.05
N MET A 192 3.11 -19.16 -0.80
CA MET A 192 3.94 -18.46 -1.79
C MET A 192 5.32 -19.13 -1.92
N ALA A 193 5.35 -20.38 -2.38
CA ALA A 193 6.57 -21.19 -2.42
C ALA A 193 7.31 -21.19 -3.77
N ILE A 194 6.55 -21.12 -4.87
CA ILE A 194 7.07 -21.29 -6.24
C ILE A 194 6.59 -20.12 -7.08
N GLU A 195 7.52 -19.30 -7.56
CA GLU A 195 7.19 -18.19 -8.44
C GLU A 195 7.34 -18.62 -9.90
N LYS A 196 6.34 -18.31 -10.73
CA LYS A 196 6.39 -18.44 -12.18
C LYS A 196 6.85 -17.11 -12.77
N ILE A 197 8.05 -17.10 -13.36
CA ILE A 197 8.69 -15.88 -13.91
C ILE A 197 8.67 -15.82 -15.44
N GLY A 198 8.28 -16.91 -16.10
CA GLY A 198 8.16 -17.01 -17.55
C GLY A 198 7.12 -18.03 -17.96
N LYS A 199 6.98 -18.29 -19.27
CA LYS A 199 5.97 -19.23 -19.80
C LYS A 199 6.08 -20.61 -19.17
N ASP A 200 7.30 -21.12 -19.04
CA ASP A 200 7.65 -22.44 -18.51
C ASP A 200 8.82 -22.36 -17.51
N GLU A 201 9.05 -21.18 -16.93
CA GLU A 201 10.17 -20.90 -16.03
C GLU A 201 9.67 -20.64 -14.60
N TYR A 202 10.30 -21.34 -13.64
CA TYR A 202 9.90 -21.35 -12.24
C TYR A 202 11.09 -21.15 -11.31
N VAL A 203 10.89 -20.37 -10.26
CA VAL A 203 11.85 -20.11 -9.19
C VAL A 203 11.35 -20.75 -7.91
N TYR A 204 12.20 -21.58 -7.30
CA TYR A 204 11.89 -22.39 -6.12
C TYR A 204 12.68 -21.88 -4.91
N ARG A 205 12.31 -20.70 -4.40
CA ARG A 205 13.06 -20.01 -3.32
C ARG A 205 12.32 -19.84 -2.00
N LEU A 206 11.08 -20.33 -1.90
CA LEU A 206 10.25 -20.21 -0.70
C LEU A 206 10.16 -18.77 -0.17
N PRO A 207 9.81 -17.77 -1.01
CA PRO A 207 9.85 -16.37 -0.59
C PRO A 207 8.94 -16.07 0.62
N TYR A 208 7.95 -16.90 0.93
CA TYR A 208 7.19 -16.77 2.18
C TYR A 208 8.00 -16.91 3.48
N LEU A 209 9.22 -17.41 3.40
CA LEU A 209 10.16 -17.58 4.51
C LEU A 209 11.29 -16.52 4.55
N GLY A 210 11.27 -15.59 3.59
CA GLY A 210 12.34 -14.62 3.37
C GLY A 210 12.89 -14.70 1.95
N HIS A 211 13.27 -13.56 1.40
CA HIS A 211 13.86 -13.45 0.07
C HIS A 211 14.71 -12.18 -0.02
N SER A 212 15.78 -12.23 -0.81
CA SER A 212 16.78 -11.15 -0.90
C SER A 212 16.17 -9.81 -1.36
N ASP A 213 15.18 -9.85 -2.26
CA ASP A 213 14.51 -8.68 -2.82
C ASP A 213 13.50 -7.99 -1.87
N MET A 214 13.39 -8.44 -0.62
CA MET A 214 12.53 -7.83 0.39
C MET A 214 13.12 -6.57 1.03
N ALA A 215 14.44 -6.43 1.00
CA ALA A 215 15.14 -5.27 1.56
C ALA A 215 15.06 -4.09 0.59
N PHE A 216 14.79 -2.89 1.13
CA PHE A 216 14.96 -1.66 0.38
C PHE A 216 16.43 -1.29 0.34
N THR A 217 16.94 -0.98 -0.85
CA THR A 217 18.37 -0.69 -1.10
C THR A 217 18.49 0.43 -2.13
N MET A 218 19.67 1.07 -2.19
CA MET A 218 19.93 2.14 -3.17
C MET A 218 19.83 1.68 -4.63
N ASP A 219 20.23 0.44 -4.91
CA ASP A 219 20.22 -0.14 -6.26
C ASP A 219 18.88 -0.82 -6.61
N GLY A 220 17.99 -0.96 -5.62
CA GLY A 220 16.67 -1.57 -5.75
C GLY A 220 15.54 -0.57 -5.53
N ASN A 221 14.47 -1.03 -4.87
CA ASN A 221 13.45 -0.12 -4.38
C ASN A 221 13.99 0.66 -3.18
N ASN A 222 13.95 1.99 -3.24
CA ASN A 222 14.53 2.87 -2.24
C ASN A 222 13.53 3.88 -1.66
N GLU A 223 12.24 3.74 -1.96
CA GLU A 223 11.22 4.73 -1.62
C GLU A 223 9.87 4.11 -1.28
N ILE A 224 9.23 4.64 -0.24
CA ILE A 224 7.85 4.36 0.14
C ILE A 224 7.11 5.71 0.16
N GLY A 225 6.04 5.85 -0.62
CA GLY A 225 5.26 7.06 -0.78
C GLY A 225 3.85 6.80 -1.34
N ILE A 226 3.12 7.87 -1.64
CA ILE A 226 1.71 7.77 -2.10
C ILE A 226 1.57 7.00 -3.42
N GLY A 227 2.50 7.20 -4.37
CA GLY A 227 2.48 6.59 -5.71
C GLY A 227 3.37 5.35 -5.87
N THR A 228 4.06 4.89 -4.83
CA THR A 228 5.00 3.76 -4.91
C THR A 228 4.31 2.42 -4.64
N ASN A 229 5.01 1.33 -4.97
CA ASN A 229 4.64 -0.03 -4.54
C ASN A 229 5.84 -0.66 -3.82
N PRO A 230 5.77 -0.89 -2.50
CA PRO A 230 4.62 -0.67 -1.61
C PRO A 230 4.35 0.82 -1.34
N SER A 231 3.14 1.14 -0.88
CA SER A 231 2.69 2.51 -0.61
C SER A 231 2.85 2.91 0.86
N ALA A 232 2.95 4.22 1.14
CA ALA A 232 2.94 4.78 2.50
C ALA A 232 1.54 4.89 3.13
N ASN A 233 0.48 4.52 2.39
CA ASN A 233 -0.89 4.62 2.87
C ASN A 233 -1.21 3.55 3.93
N ASN A 234 -2.22 3.82 4.75
CA ASN A 234 -2.66 2.85 5.75
C ASN A 234 -3.23 1.60 5.06
N MET A 235 -3.27 0.49 5.77
CA MET A 235 -3.88 -0.75 5.28
C MET A 235 -5.25 -1.00 5.89
N TYR A 236 -5.97 -1.93 5.26
CA TYR A 236 -7.15 -2.50 5.86
C TYR A 236 -6.79 -3.34 7.07
N THR A 237 -7.62 -3.26 8.10
CA THR A 237 -7.50 -4.13 9.26
C THR A 237 -8.72 -5.02 9.35
N LEU A 238 -8.48 -6.24 9.83
CA LEU A 238 -9.54 -7.18 10.12
C LEU A 238 -9.17 -7.98 11.34
N VAL A 239 -9.75 -7.61 12.47
CA VAL A 239 -9.74 -8.45 13.65
C VAL A 239 -10.37 -9.79 13.31
N SER A 240 -9.55 -10.83 13.29
CA SER A 240 -9.99 -12.19 13.02
C SER A 240 -10.89 -12.68 14.16
N ALA A 241 -12.20 -12.67 13.92
CA ALA A 241 -13.14 -13.47 14.67
C ALA A 241 -13.75 -14.46 13.68
N GLU A 242 -13.45 -15.76 13.84
CA GLU A 242 -14.17 -16.79 13.11
C GLU A 242 -15.68 -16.59 13.36
N PRO A 243 -16.52 -16.68 12.32
CA PRO A 243 -17.97 -16.68 12.50
C PRO A 243 -18.37 -17.71 13.58
N GLY A 244 -19.01 -17.25 14.66
CA GLY A 244 -19.46 -18.12 15.76
C GLY A 244 -18.56 -18.18 16.99
N THR A 245 -17.41 -17.48 17.02
CA THR A 245 -16.64 -17.29 18.25
C THR A 245 -17.22 -16.16 19.10
N ARG A 246 -17.33 -16.36 20.43
CA ARG A 246 -17.92 -15.39 21.37
C ARG A 246 -17.18 -14.05 21.30
N GLY A 247 -17.82 -13.05 20.69
CA GLY A 247 -17.32 -11.68 20.59
C GLY A 247 -17.31 -11.09 19.17
N GLY A 248 -17.49 -11.91 18.14
CA GLY A 248 -17.61 -11.44 16.75
C GLY A 248 -18.98 -10.82 16.50
N VAL A 249 -19.11 -9.51 16.76
CA VAL A 249 -20.21 -8.75 16.14
C VAL A 249 -19.84 -8.60 14.66
N LEU A 250 -20.17 -9.64 13.87
CA LEU A 250 -20.48 -9.42 12.48
C LEU A 250 -21.70 -8.48 12.50
N GLY A 251 -21.45 -7.17 12.37
CA GLY A 251 -22.51 -6.24 11.99
C GLY A 251 -23.13 -6.71 10.67
N LYS A 252 -24.19 -6.06 10.19
CA LYS A 252 -24.78 -6.39 8.88
C LYS A 252 -23.75 -6.41 7.72
N ASP A 253 -22.57 -5.82 7.94
CA ASP A 253 -21.40 -5.78 7.04
C ASP A 253 -20.10 -6.38 7.64
N GLY A 254 -20.16 -7.06 8.79
CA GLY A 254 -19.07 -7.91 9.33
C GLY A 254 -17.85 -7.24 9.99
N PHE A 255 -17.57 -5.96 9.72
CA PHE A 255 -16.23 -5.37 9.97
C PHE A 255 -16.24 -4.08 10.81
N GLY A 256 -17.08 -4.02 11.84
CA GLY A 256 -17.26 -2.82 12.65
C GLY A 256 -15.96 -2.23 13.23
N LYS A 257 -16.04 -0.96 13.64
CA LYS A 257 -14.98 -0.29 14.40
C LYS A 257 -14.50 -1.19 15.57
N PRO A 258 -13.21 -1.18 15.89
CA PRO A 258 -12.17 -0.25 15.40
C PRO A 258 -11.45 -0.67 14.11
N ASN A 259 -11.99 -1.56 13.27
CA ASN A 259 -11.32 -1.92 12.01
C ASN A 259 -11.28 -0.77 10.98
N ASN A 260 -10.12 -0.55 10.37
CA ASN A 260 -9.92 0.39 9.28
C ASN A 260 -10.32 -0.29 7.97
N ARG A 261 -11.39 0.20 7.35
CA ARG A 261 -11.93 -0.34 6.09
C ARG A 261 -11.87 0.67 4.95
N ILE A 262 -11.01 1.68 5.12
CA ILE A 262 -10.79 2.80 4.22
C ILE A 262 -9.29 3.01 4.10
N ILE A 263 -8.81 3.23 2.88
CA ILE A 263 -7.46 3.73 2.62
C ILE A 263 -7.54 5.25 2.64
N PHE A 264 -6.88 5.88 3.59
CA PHE A 264 -6.64 7.32 3.64
C PHE A 264 -5.34 7.63 2.91
N LEU A 265 -5.45 8.35 1.81
CA LEU A 265 -4.28 8.86 1.11
C LEU A 265 -3.57 9.88 2.00
N ASN A 266 -2.25 9.80 2.04
CA ASN A 266 -1.42 10.73 2.78
C ASN A 266 -0.15 11.11 2.01
N GLY A 267 0.50 12.16 2.49
CA GLY A 267 1.74 12.69 1.90
C GLY A 267 3.03 12.19 2.56
N VAL A 268 3.00 11.09 3.32
CA VAL A 268 4.23 10.53 3.91
C VAL A 268 5.10 9.96 2.79
N SER A 269 6.38 10.35 2.78
CA SER A 269 7.42 9.77 1.94
C SER A 269 8.63 9.41 2.79
N ILE A 270 9.17 8.22 2.56
CA ILE A 270 10.37 7.69 3.20
C ILE A 270 11.30 7.24 2.08
N LYS A 271 12.49 7.83 2.00
CA LYS A 271 13.43 7.59 0.91
C LYS A 271 14.85 7.37 1.39
N ILE A 272 15.51 6.33 0.87
CA ILE A 272 16.95 6.16 1.07
C ILE A 272 17.68 7.18 0.19
N LEU A 273 18.53 7.99 0.81
CA LEU A 273 19.36 8.96 0.13
C LEU A 273 20.75 8.41 -0.19
N GLU A 274 21.33 7.65 0.73
CA GLU A 274 22.73 7.24 0.66
C GLU A 274 23.05 6.07 1.59
N ASN A 275 23.94 5.18 1.13
CA ASN A 275 24.64 4.21 1.98
C ASN A 275 25.96 4.83 2.48
N LEU A 276 26.11 4.91 3.79
CA LEU A 276 27.30 5.45 4.45
C LEU A 276 28.25 4.34 4.88
N SER A 277 29.47 4.72 5.27
CA SER A 277 30.48 3.79 5.77
C SER A 277 30.00 3.01 7.01
N GLY A 278 30.41 1.74 7.08
CA GLY A 278 30.04 0.85 8.18
C GLY A 278 28.56 0.43 8.17
N GLY A 279 27.93 0.39 7.00
CA GLY A 279 26.57 -0.15 6.83
C GLY A 279 25.44 0.76 7.30
N LYS A 280 25.72 2.05 7.54
CA LYS A 280 24.68 3.01 7.97
C LYS A 280 23.92 3.51 6.76
N ILE A 281 22.64 3.81 6.93
CA ILE A 281 21.78 4.27 5.84
C ILE A 281 21.21 5.65 6.19
N LYS A 282 21.35 6.59 5.26
CA LYS A 282 20.74 7.92 5.35
C LYS A 282 19.35 7.87 4.72
N VAL A 283 18.34 8.21 5.51
CA VAL A 283 16.92 8.18 5.12
C VAL A 283 16.33 9.58 5.28
N GLU A 284 15.56 10.01 4.29
CA GLU A 284 14.74 11.22 4.34
C GLU A 284 13.29 10.84 4.65
N VAL A 285 12.68 11.54 5.61
CA VAL A 285 11.24 11.49 5.86
C VAL A 285 10.65 12.86 5.53
N LYS A 286 9.67 12.88 4.62
CA LYS A 286 8.91 14.07 4.23
C LYS A 286 7.42 13.82 4.40
N PHE A 287 6.69 14.89 4.64
CA PHE A 287 5.23 14.91 4.63
C PHE A 287 4.74 15.80 3.49
N ASN A 288 3.43 15.85 3.29
CA ASN A 288 2.78 16.58 2.19
C ASN A 288 3.32 16.25 0.78
N GLN A 289 3.91 15.07 0.58
CA GLN A 289 4.34 14.58 -0.72
C GLN A 289 3.15 13.98 -1.48
N THR A 290 2.45 14.81 -2.24
CA THR A 290 1.19 14.46 -2.91
C THR A 290 1.37 14.02 -4.37
N GLU A 291 2.61 13.83 -4.82
CA GLU A 291 2.94 13.55 -6.22
C GLU A 291 3.02 12.06 -6.54
N ILE A 292 2.39 11.67 -7.64
CA ILE A 292 2.56 10.41 -8.35
C ILE A 292 3.33 10.69 -9.64
N SER A 293 4.55 10.16 -9.72
CA SER A 293 5.47 10.38 -10.85
C SER A 293 5.82 9.10 -11.61
N ARG A 294 5.10 8.00 -11.32
CA ARG A 294 5.26 6.68 -11.94
C ARG A 294 3.90 6.03 -12.16
N ASN A 295 3.83 5.03 -13.04
CA ASN A 295 2.59 4.29 -13.25
C ASN A 295 2.17 3.59 -11.96
N THR A 296 0.92 3.79 -11.55
CA THR A 296 0.40 3.31 -10.28
C THR A 296 -1.00 2.77 -10.52
N ARG A 297 -1.27 1.59 -9.96
CA ARG A 297 -2.61 0.99 -9.95
C ARG A 297 -3.09 0.96 -8.50
N TRP A 298 -4.26 1.55 -8.28
CA TRP A 298 -4.92 1.59 -6.98
C TRP A 298 -6.17 0.74 -7.00
N CYS A 299 -6.24 -0.16 -6.03
CA CYS A 299 -7.39 -0.99 -5.79
C CYS A 299 -7.74 -0.97 -4.30
N ALA A 300 -8.97 -0.61 -3.96
CA ALA A 300 -9.52 -0.73 -2.62
C ALA A 300 -11.03 -0.43 -2.63
N ASP A 301 -11.81 -1.10 -1.77
CA ASP A 301 -13.26 -0.83 -1.65
C ASP A 301 -13.58 0.66 -1.43
N SER A 302 -12.73 1.37 -0.68
CA SER A 302 -12.83 2.81 -0.43
C SER A 302 -11.45 3.44 -0.21
N ILE A 303 -11.14 4.43 -1.05
CA ILE A 303 -9.98 5.31 -0.95
C ILE A 303 -10.50 6.72 -0.68
N VAL A 304 -9.90 7.41 0.28
CA VAL A 304 -10.24 8.79 0.64
C VAL A 304 -9.01 9.65 0.41
N LEU A 305 -9.17 10.67 -0.43
CA LEU A 305 -8.22 11.77 -0.54
C LEU A 305 -8.70 12.90 0.38
N PRO A 306 -8.03 13.15 1.52
CA PRO A 306 -8.34 14.29 2.38
C PRO A 306 -7.82 15.61 1.77
N ASN A 307 -8.26 16.72 2.33
CA ASN A 307 -7.60 18.01 2.12
C ASN A 307 -6.29 18.01 2.94
N ILE A 308 -5.15 18.02 2.25
CA ILE A 308 -3.82 17.95 2.83
C ILE A 308 -3.35 19.37 3.09
N ALA A 309 -3.20 19.70 4.38
CA ALA A 309 -2.84 21.03 4.81
C ALA A 309 -1.54 21.52 4.16
N ASN A 310 -1.54 22.79 3.74
CA ASN A 310 -0.39 23.47 3.11
C ASN A 310 0.07 22.89 1.76
N ALA A 311 -0.68 21.94 1.17
CA ALA A 311 -0.45 21.50 -0.20
C ALA A 311 -1.19 22.43 -1.19
N GLU A 312 -0.54 22.76 -2.31
CA GLU A 312 -1.23 23.45 -3.42
C GLU A 312 -2.29 22.56 -4.06
N TYR A 313 -1.95 21.28 -4.21
CA TYR A 313 -2.80 20.21 -4.69
C TYR A 313 -2.65 19.01 -3.75
N ASP A 314 -3.78 18.43 -3.38
CA ASP A 314 -3.86 17.27 -2.48
C ASP A 314 -3.43 15.97 -3.20
N LEU A 315 -3.50 15.96 -4.53
CA LEU A 315 -2.98 14.89 -5.37
C LEU A 315 -2.51 15.43 -6.71
N GLN A 316 -1.31 15.04 -7.13
CA GLN A 316 -0.71 15.45 -8.40
C GLN A 316 -0.25 14.21 -9.17
N ILE A 317 -0.64 14.10 -10.44
CA ILE A 317 -0.19 13.02 -11.33
C ILE A 317 0.66 13.64 -12.43
N LYS A 318 1.97 13.34 -12.39
CA LYS A 318 3.06 14.00 -13.13
C LYS A 318 3.94 13.03 -13.91
N ASN A 319 4.88 13.58 -14.69
CA ASN A 319 5.94 12.84 -15.36
C ASN A 319 5.43 11.73 -16.32
N LYS A 320 4.40 12.04 -17.12
CA LYS A 320 3.79 11.10 -18.09
C LYS A 320 3.27 9.82 -17.43
N SER A 321 2.97 9.86 -16.15
CA SER A 321 2.53 8.68 -15.40
C SER A 321 1.06 8.36 -15.65
N VAL A 322 0.69 7.13 -15.33
CA VAL A 322 -0.70 6.67 -15.37
C VAL A 322 -1.12 6.23 -13.97
N LEU A 323 -2.12 6.90 -13.40
CA LEU A 323 -2.86 6.40 -12.26
C LEU A 323 -4.10 5.64 -12.75
N THR A 324 -4.21 4.36 -12.40
CA THR A 324 -5.36 3.53 -12.74
C THR A 324 -6.16 3.19 -11.48
N LEU A 325 -7.43 3.58 -11.43
CA LEU A 325 -8.41 3.06 -10.48
C LEU A 325 -9.07 1.83 -11.09
N ASP A 326 -8.86 0.66 -10.48
CA ASP A 326 -9.23 -0.63 -11.06
C ASP A 326 -9.85 -1.56 -10.02
N GLN A 327 -10.57 -2.59 -10.47
CA GLN A 327 -11.06 -3.69 -9.64
C GLN A 327 -9.89 -4.53 -9.12
N GLY A 328 -9.68 -4.53 -7.80
CA GLY A 328 -8.71 -5.42 -7.16
C GLY A 328 -9.16 -6.87 -7.18
N LEU A 329 -8.21 -7.81 -7.18
CA LEU A 329 -8.49 -9.25 -7.05
C LEU A 329 -8.13 -9.80 -5.67
N THR A 330 -7.29 -9.10 -4.91
CA THR A 330 -6.96 -9.46 -3.53
C THR A 330 -8.20 -9.31 -2.65
N ALA A 331 -8.50 -10.37 -1.88
CA ALA A 331 -9.67 -10.39 -1.02
C ALA A 331 -9.62 -9.28 0.04
N THR A 332 -10.61 -8.40 0.03
CA THR A 332 -10.83 -7.39 1.08
C THR A 332 -11.92 -7.84 2.07
N ARG A 333 -12.79 -8.77 1.70
CA ARG A 333 -13.91 -9.28 2.53
C ARG A 333 -13.92 -10.80 2.58
N ILE A 334 -14.64 -11.36 3.55
CA ILE A 334 -14.68 -12.82 3.80
C ILE A 334 -15.84 -13.52 3.09
N ILE A 335 -16.95 -12.80 2.88
CA ILE A 335 -18.21 -13.32 2.33
C ILE A 335 -18.74 -12.36 1.25
N ASN A 336 -19.82 -12.76 0.59
CA ASN A 336 -20.52 -11.97 -0.43
C ASN A 336 -19.59 -11.57 -1.59
N PRO A 337 -19.02 -12.56 -2.32
CA PRO A 337 -18.21 -12.26 -3.49
C PRO A 337 -19.05 -11.58 -4.57
N VAL A 338 -18.37 -10.86 -5.45
CA VAL A 338 -18.96 -10.29 -6.67
C VAL A 338 -18.42 -11.02 -7.89
N GLU A 339 -19.19 -11.04 -8.97
CA GLU A 339 -18.74 -11.58 -10.24
C GLU A 339 -17.91 -10.55 -11.00
N PHE A 340 -16.69 -10.93 -11.38
CA PHE A 340 -15.79 -10.11 -12.19
C PHE A 340 -15.04 -11.03 -13.15
N ASP A 341 -15.12 -10.72 -14.45
CA ASP A 341 -14.57 -11.56 -15.53
C ASP A 341 -14.90 -13.07 -15.40
N LYS A 342 -16.15 -13.36 -15.02
CA LYS A 342 -16.69 -14.72 -14.78
C LYS A 342 -16.11 -15.46 -13.57
N GLU A 343 -15.30 -14.78 -12.75
CA GLU A 343 -14.80 -15.30 -11.48
C GLU A 343 -15.51 -14.65 -10.30
N LYS A 344 -15.60 -15.38 -9.18
CA LYS A 344 -16.06 -14.83 -7.91
C LYS A 344 -14.86 -14.21 -7.18
N ILE A 345 -14.89 -12.89 -7.02
CA ILE A 345 -13.85 -12.16 -6.29
C ILE A 345 -14.40 -11.60 -4.98
N PHE A 346 -13.56 -11.60 -3.95
CA PHE A 346 -13.89 -11.12 -2.61
C PHE A 346 -13.39 -9.69 -2.39
N ALA A 347 -13.52 -8.86 -3.41
CA ALA A 347 -13.13 -7.45 -3.42
C ALA A 347 -14.24 -6.62 -4.08
N SER A 348 -14.43 -5.37 -3.70
CA SER A 348 -15.39 -4.47 -4.37
C SER A 348 -14.71 -3.67 -5.46
N PRO A 349 -15.47 -3.11 -6.42
CA PRO A 349 -14.92 -2.12 -7.35
C PRO A 349 -14.35 -0.94 -6.59
N THR A 350 -13.27 -0.38 -7.12
CA THR A 350 -12.53 0.66 -6.41
C THR A 350 -13.30 1.96 -6.37
N GLN A 351 -13.28 2.65 -5.23
CA GLN A 351 -13.94 3.94 -5.09
C GLN A 351 -12.98 4.96 -4.48
N LEU A 352 -12.58 5.97 -5.26
CA LEU A 352 -11.84 7.12 -4.78
C LEU A 352 -12.78 8.28 -4.47
N PHE A 353 -12.77 8.76 -3.24
CA PHE A 353 -13.50 9.92 -2.77
C PHE A 353 -12.53 11.08 -2.51
N ALA A 354 -12.55 12.07 -3.39
CA ALA A 354 -11.91 13.36 -3.17
C ALA A 354 -12.79 14.19 -2.23
N GLN A 355 -12.31 14.44 -1.02
CA GLN A 355 -13.09 15.09 0.03
C GLN A 355 -13.46 16.55 -0.31
N GLN A 356 -14.27 17.15 0.56
CA GLN A 356 -14.65 18.54 0.39
C GLN A 356 -13.42 19.44 0.25
N ASN A 357 -13.48 20.40 -0.66
CA ASN A 357 -12.43 21.38 -0.93
C ASN A 357 -11.08 20.79 -1.40
N THR A 358 -11.02 19.52 -1.82
CA THR A 358 -9.76 18.96 -2.32
C THR A 358 -9.45 19.40 -3.74
N LYS A 359 -8.17 19.47 -4.09
CA LYS A 359 -7.67 19.82 -5.41
C LYS A 359 -6.80 18.70 -5.98
N ILE A 360 -7.16 18.20 -7.16
CA ILE A 360 -6.41 17.20 -7.92
C ILE A 360 -5.85 17.85 -9.18
N LEU A 361 -4.56 17.64 -9.46
CA LEU A 361 -3.91 18.04 -10.70
C LEU A 361 -3.48 16.80 -11.50
N ILE A 362 -3.83 16.78 -12.78
CA ILE A 362 -3.25 15.87 -13.78
C ILE A 362 -2.52 16.76 -14.79
N ASN A 363 -1.21 16.59 -14.92
CA ASN A 363 -0.37 17.44 -15.77
C ASN A 363 0.75 16.63 -16.45
N GLU A 364 1.66 17.29 -17.17
CA GLU A 364 2.84 16.68 -17.80
C GLU A 364 2.52 15.44 -18.65
N LYS A 365 1.47 15.50 -19.48
CA LYS A 365 1.00 14.38 -20.33
C LYS A 365 0.59 13.11 -19.57
N SER A 366 0.35 13.25 -18.27
CA SER A 366 -0.06 12.14 -17.41
C SER A 366 -1.54 11.83 -17.59
N LYS A 367 -1.97 10.70 -17.04
CA LYS A 367 -3.31 10.17 -17.24
C LYS A 367 -3.88 9.57 -15.96
N VAL A 368 -5.16 9.83 -15.71
CA VAL A 368 -5.96 9.03 -14.77
C VAL A 368 -6.95 8.18 -15.56
N GLN A 369 -7.02 6.89 -15.27
CA GLN A 369 -7.98 5.95 -15.84
C GLN A 369 -8.88 5.38 -14.74
N VAL A 370 -10.18 5.44 -14.93
CA VAL A 370 -11.17 4.82 -14.05
C VAL A 370 -11.85 3.71 -14.83
N ILE A 371 -11.56 2.46 -14.44
CA ILE A 371 -11.94 1.27 -15.21
C ILE A 371 -12.62 0.20 -14.36
N ASN A 372 -13.25 -0.77 -15.03
CA ASN A 372 -13.75 -2.01 -14.43
C ASN A 372 -14.76 -1.79 -13.28
N GLY A 373 -15.71 -0.87 -13.50
CA GLY A 373 -16.73 -0.56 -12.51
C GLY A 373 -16.26 0.35 -11.37
N SER A 374 -15.02 0.83 -11.43
CA SER A 374 -14.47 1.75 -10.43
C SER A 374 -15.16 3.12 -10.46
N LYS A 375 -14.93 3.91 -9.41
CA LYS A 375 -15.57 5.21 -9.21
C LYS A 375 -14.54 6.26 -8.79
N LEU A 376 -14.64 7.42 -9.43
CA LEU A 376 -14.06 8.67 -8.95
C LEU A 376 -15.20 9.59 -8.49
N ALA A 377 -15.20 9.97 -7.21
CA ALA A 377 -16.18 10.86 -6.62
C ALA A 377 -15.52 12.14 -6.11
N MET A 378 -15.96 13.27 -6.63
CA MET A 378 -15.56 14.62 -6.22
C MET A 378 -16.65 15.18 -5.30
N LEU A 379 -16.32 15.37 -4.01
CA LEU A 379 -17.25 15.93 -3.02
C LEU A 379 -17.27 17.46 -3.08
N ASP A 380 -18.07 18.09 -2.23
CA ASP A 380 -18.42 19.50 -2.35
C ASP A 380 -17.20 20.43 -2.52
N ASN A 381 -17.29 21.38 -3.45
CA ASN A 381 -16.22 22.35 -3.78
C ASN A 381 -14.86 21.75 -4.18
N SER A 382 -14.76 20.44 -4.40
CA SER A 382 -13.52 19.84 -4.89
C SER A 382 -13.30 20.15 -6.37
N VAL A 383 -12.03 20.26 -6.77
CA VAL A 383 -11.62 20.67 -8.11
C VAL A 383 -10.63 19.68 -8.68
N LEU A 384 -10.87 19.23 -9.91
CA LEU A 384 -9.90 18.45 -10.69
C LEU A 384 -9.47 19.26 -11.90
N VAL A 385 -8.15 19.45 -12.06
CA VAL A 385 -7.56 20.21 -13.17
C VAL A 385 -6.82 19.26 -14.11
N LEU A 386 -7.13 19.36 -15.40
CA LEU A 386 -6.38 18.73 -16.48
C LEU A 386 -5.53 19.77 -17.20
N ASP A 387 -4.22 19.69 -17.08
CA ASP A 387 -3.29 20.62 -17.74
C ASP A 387 -2.21 19.89 -18.56
N GLU A 388 -1.47 20.63 -19.38
CA GLU A 388 -0.27 20.16 -20.07
C GLU A 388 -0.42 18.83 -20.83
N GLU A 389 -1.43 18.74 -21.70
CA GLU A 389 -1.71 17.55 -22.55
C GLU A 389 -2.09 16.29 -21.75
N SER A 390 -2.57 16.45 -20.52
CA SER A 390 -3.03 15.35 -19.65
C SER A 390 -4.40 14.79 -20.03
N LYS A 391 -4.76 13.66 -19.42
CA LYS A 391 -6.03 12.97 -19.70
C LYS A 391 -6.71 12.43 -18.45
N LEU A 392 -8.04 12.56 -18.41
CA LEU A 392 -8.90 11.76 -17.53
C LEU A 392 -9.82 10.90 -18.39
N GLU A 393 -9.76 9.59 -18.19
CA GLU A 393 -10.55 8.60 -18.92
C GLU A 393 -11.48 7.85 -17.97
N ILE A 394 -12.80 7.94 -18.21
CA ILE A 394 -13.82 7.14 -17.53
C ILE A 394 -14.33 6.10 -18.51
N ASP A 395 -14.16 4.82 -18.20
CA ASP A 395 -14.63 3.74 -19.06
C ASP A 395 -16.17 3.62 -19.08
N LYS A 396 -16.66 2.63 -19.82
CA LYS A 396 -18.11 2.45 -20.02
C LYS A 396 -18.84 1.97 -18.77
N THR A 397 -18.18 1.20 -17.91
CA THR A 397 -18.76 0.56 -16.73
C THR A 397 -18.49 1.33 -15.44
N SER A 398 -17.59 2.32 -15.50
CA SER A 398 -17.14 3.11 -14.36
C SER A 398 -17.95 4.38 -14.15
N PHE A 399 -17.72 5.01 -13.01
CA PHE A 399 -18.53 6.11 -12.51
C PHE A 399 -17.68 7.35 -12.22
N LEU A 400 -18.19 8.50 -12.62
CA LEU A 400 -17.74 9.81 -12.18
C LEU A 400 -18.90 10.48 -11.45
N VAL A 401 -18.68 10.87 -10.19
CA VAL A 401 -19.68 11.53 -9.36
C VAL A 401 -19.15 12.91 -8.98
N LEU A 402 -19.95 13.95 -9.23
CA LEU A 402 -19.63 15.33 -8.91
C LEU A 402 -20.72 15.85 -7.96
N SER A 403 -20.33 16.31 -6.78
CA SER A 403 -21.23 16.88 -5.75
C SER A 403 -21.31 18.41 -5.86
N ASN A 404 -21.96 19.08 -4.90
CA ASN A 404 -22.30 20.50 -5.00
C ASN A 404 -21.06 21.37 -5.22
N GLN A 405 -21.09 22.21 -6.26
CA GLN A 405 -19.99 23.11 -6.64
C GLN A 405 -18.64 22.43 -6.94
N SER A 406 -18.59 21.09 -6.99
CA SER A 406 -17.42 20.38 -7.50
C SER A 406 -17.33 20.54 -9.02
N LYS A 407 -16.11 20.63 -9.55
CA LYS A 407 -15.90 20.86 -10.98
C LYS A 407 -14.65 20.23 -11.53
N ILE A 408 -14.67 20.01 -12.85
CA ILE A 408 -13.50 19.62 -13.63
C ILE A 408 -13.12 20.79 -14.53
N ILE A 409 -11.85 21.20 -14.49
CA ILE A 409 -11.30 22.25 -15.36
C ILE A 409 -10.39 21.59 -16.38
N VAL A 410 -10.67 21.79 -17.66
CA VAL A 410 -9.86 21.30 -18.78
C VAL A 410 -9.11 22.47 -19.41
N LYS A 411 -7.78 22.37 -19.43
CA LYS A 411 -6.87 23.39 -19.96
C LYS A 411 -5.98 22.86 -21.09
N GLY A 412 -5.46 23.79 -21.89
CA GLY A 412 -4.48 23.55 -22.93
C GLY A 412 -4.94 22.55 -23.99
N LYS A 413 -4.17 21.48 -24.16
CA LYS A 413 -4.45 20.38 -25.08
C LYS A 413 -4.96 19.13 -24.35
N SER A 414 -5.34 19.26 -23.09
CA SER A 414 -5.77 18.14 -22.25
C SER A 414 -7.15 17.63 -22.66
N GLU A 415 -7.45 16.39 -22.30
CA GLU A 415 -8.68 15.72 -22.72
C GLU A 415 -9.42 15.03 -21.55
N LEU A 416 -10.68 15.40 -21.35
CA LEU A 416 -11.65 14.60 -20.59
C LEU A 416 -12.38 13.67 -21.55
N ILE A 417 -12.25 12.36 -21.32
CA ILE A 417 -12.81 11.31 -22.18
C ILE A 417 -13.79 10.47 -21.38
N ILE A 418 -15.06 10.46 -21.82
CA ILE A 418 -16.12 9.66 -21.22
C ILE A 418 -16.58 8.60 -22.22
N ARG A 419 -16.55 7.33 -21.82
CA ARG A 419 -17.01 6.20 -22.67
C ARG A 419 -18.43 5.73 -22.37
N ASN A 420 -19.06 6.31 -21.36
CA ASN A 420 -20.48 6.11 -21.05
C ASN A 420 -21.32 7.27 -21.61
N LYS A 421 -22.17 6.99 -22.60
CA LYS A 421 -22.96 8.03 -23.27
C LYS A 421 -23.90 8.79 -22.31
N THR A 422 -24.56 8.06 -21.41
CA THR A 422 -25.50 8.66 -20.46
C THR A 422 -24.79 9.60 -19.50
N LEU A 423 -23.64 9.18 -18.97
CA LEU A 423 -22.80 10.03 -18.13
C LEU A 423 -22.31 11.28 -18.87
N PHE A 424 -21.89 11.14 -20.14
CA PHE A 424 -21.42 12.27 -20.94
C PHE A 424 -22.50 13.34 -21.12
N GLU A 425 -23.73 12.97 -21.47
CA GLU A 425 -24.82 13.95 -21.63
C GLU A 425 -25.20 14.59 -20.28
N LEU A 426 -25.24 13.81 -19.19
CA LEU A 426 -25.51 14.34 -17.86
C LEU A 426 -24.49 15.42 -17.42
N LEU A 427 -23.19 15.18 -17.64
CA LEU A 427 -22.14 16.14 -17.30
C LEU A 427 -22.26 17.45 -18.09
N LYS A 428 -22.75 17.38 -19.34
CA LYS A 428 -23.02 18.58 -20.15
C LYS A 428 -24.22 19.36 -19.63
N GLU A 429 -25.31 18.66 -19.28
CA GLU A 429 -26.53 19.29 -18.76
C GLU A 429 -26.28 20.00 -17.42
N LEU A 430 -25.45 19.41 -16.56
CA LEU A 430 -25.13 19.97 -15.24
C LEU A 430 -24.11 21.12 -15.28
N ASN A 431 -23.47 21.38 -16.43
CA ASN A 431 -22.44 22.42 -16.60
C ASN A 431 -21.32 22.39 -15.54
N VAL A 432 -20.88 21.17 -15.17
CA VAL A 432 -19.86 20.89 -14.15
C VAL A 432 -18.45 20.69 -14.73
N VAL A 433 -18.32 20.76 -16.05
CA VAL A 433 -17.05 20.69 -16.78
C VAL A 433 -16.77 22.06 -17.41
N GLU A 434 -15.73 22.72 -16.93
CA GLU A 434 -15.24 23.99 -17.43
C GLU A 434 -14.12 23.74 -18.44
N VAL A 435 -14.37 24.00 -19.72
CA VAL A 435 -13.34 23.88 -20.76
C VAL A 435 -12.77 25.26 -21.06
N GLU A 436 -11.67 25.62 -20.40
CA GLU A 436 -10.92 26.84 -20.69
C GLU A 436 -10.17 26.69 -22.03
N SER A 437 -9.55 25.52 -22.23
CA SER A 437 -8.93 25.09 -23.49
C SER A 437 -8.77 23.57 -23.49
N GLY A 438 -8.85 22.91 -24.65
CA GLY A 438 -8.70 21.45 -24.75
C GLY A 438 -9.96 20.77 -25.24
N LYS A 439 -10.22 19.54 -24.78
CA LYS A 439 -11.35 18.73 -25.27
C LYS A 439 -12.10 18.02 -24.16
N PHE A 440 -13.42 18.15 -24.18
CA PHE A 440 -14.34 17.26 -23.48
C PHE A 440 -15.10 16.45 -24.52
N ARG A 441 -14.92 15.12 -24.56
CA ARG A 441 -15.49 14.28 -25.63
C ARG A 441 -16.01 12.95 -25.15
N TYR A 442 -17.02 12.48 -25.88
CA TYR A 442 -17.50 11.12 -25.85
C TYR A 442 -16.70 10.24 -26.82
N CYS A 443 -16.28 9.06 -26.37
CA CYS A 443 -15.69 8.03 -27.22
C CYS A 443 -16.49 6.73 -27.10
N ARG A 444 -16.87 6.14 -28.24
CA ARG A 444 -17.62 4.89 -28.28
C ARG A 444 -16.81 3.69 -27.77
#